data_AF-A0A7X8N3C5-F1
#
_entry.id   AF-A0A7X8N3C5-F1
#
_cell.length_a   1.000
_cell.length_b   1.000
_cell.length_c   1.000
_cell.angle_alpha   90.00
_cell.angle_beta   90.00
_cell.angle_gamma   90.00
#
_symmetry.space_group_name_H-M   'P 1'
#
loop_
_entity.id
_entity.type
_entity.pdbx_description
1 polymer ?
#
loop_
_entity_poly.entity_id
_entity_poly.type
_entity_poly.pdbx_seq_one_letter_code
_entity_poly.pdbx_strand_id
1 'polypeptide(L)'
;MRKETVPVDMSSEQKSILGIISKRQLIYFIIGGSIIYSYTPTVFNLGPNILISIIMCLMAATPTGAVVFFLAFYKLEKRQLSLDQYLLIKAQYRTQLGSWRKGRRI
;
A
#
# COMPACT_ATOMS: atom_id res chain seq x y z
N MET A 1 -21.33 16.15 -13.66
CA MET A 1 -19.98 15.65 -13.29
C MET A 1 -19.07 16.84 -13.06
N ARG A 2 -18.58 17.04 -11.83
CA ARG A 2 -17.61 18.09 -11.53
C ARG A 2 -16.24 17.62 -12.02
N LYS A 3 -15.66 18.32 -13.00
CA LYS A 3 -14.28 18.06 -13.44
C LYS A 3 -13.36 18.64 -12.37
N GLU A 4 -12.71 17.78 -11.60
CA GLU A 4 -11.65 18.22 -10.68
C GLU A 4 -10.30 17.88 -11.30
N THR A 5 -9.46 18.89 -11.48
CA THR A 5 -8.09 18.72 -11.97
C THR A 5 -7.23 18.19 -10.82
N VAL A 6 -6.95 16.89 -10.86
CA VAL A 6 -6.05 16.24 -9.91
C VAL A 6 -4.61 16.52 -10.35
N PRO A 7 -3.69 16.92 -9.44
CA PRO A 7 -2.29 17.20 -9.77
C PRO A 7 -1.48 15.96 -10.18
N VAL A 8 -2.04 14.77 -9.99
CA VAL A 8 -1.43 13.48 -10.33
C VAL A 8 -2.42 12.71 -11.19
N ASP A 9 -1.99 12.30 -12.38
CA ASP A 9 -2.79 11.51 -13.30
C ASP A 9 -2.89 10.06 -12.81
N MET A 10 -4.12 9.65 -12.47
CA MET A 10 -4.47 8.28 -12.07
C MET A 10 -4.86 7.41 -13.26
N SER A 11 -5.18 8.01 -14.40
CA SER A 11 -5.63 7.27 -15.58
C SER A 11 -4.50 6.46 -16.22
N SER A 12 -3.25 6.84 -15.95
CA SER A 12 -2.03 6.20 -16.44
C SER A 12 -1.49 5.07 -15.57
N GLU A 13 -2.18 4.66 -14.49
CA GLU A 13 -1.90 3.38 -13.83
C GLU A 13 -2.28 2.21 -14.74
N GLN A 14 -1.39 1.89 -15.66
CA GLN A 14 -1.53 0.76 -16.55
C GLN A 14 -1.35 -0.53 -15.74
N LYS A 15 -2.35 -1.42 -15.80
CA LYS A 15 -2.23 -2.76 -15.23
C LYS A 15 -1.18 -3.52 -16.03
N SER A 16 0.02 -3.61 -15.47
CA SER A 16 1.18 -4.12 -16.18
C SER A 16 1.26 -5.65 -16.20
N ILE A 17 0.56 -6.35 -15.31
CA ILE A 17 0.67 -7.81 -15.14
C ILE A 17 -0.66 -8.45 -15.53
N LEU A 18 -0.64 -9.16 -16.66
CA LEU A 18 -1.81 -9.81 -17.28
C LEU A 18 -3.04 -8.91 -17.46
N GLY A 19 -2.90 -7.58 -17.36
CA GLY A 19 -4.04 -6.66 -17.33
C GLY A 19 -4.89 -6.76 -16.05
N ILE A 20 -4.44 -7.48 -15.02
CA ILE A 20 -5.18 -7.70 -13.76
C ILE A 20 -4.59 -6.84 -12.64
N ILE A 21 -3.26 -6.84 -12.50
CA ILE A 21 -2.54 -6.27 -11.34
C ILE A 21 -1.59 -5.15 -11.78
N SER A 22 -1.50 -4.07 -11.00
CA SER A 22 -0.54 -2.98 -11.20
C SER A 22 0.80 -3.25 -10.51
N LYS A 23 1.90 -2.61 -10.96
CA LYS A 23 3.23 -2.75 -10.33
C LYS A 23 3.21 -2.45 -8.83
N ARG A 24 2.40 -1.46 -8.39
CA ARG A 24 2.21 -1.13 -6.98
C ARG A 24 1.68 -2.33 -6.19
N GLN A 25 0.60 -2.94 -6.66
CA GLN A 25 -0.02 -4.08 -5.99
C GLN A 25 0.95 -5.24 -5.87
N LEU A 26 1.77 -5.47 -6.90
CA LEU A 26 2.83 -6.47 -6.85
C LEU A 26 3.87 -6.16 -5.78
N ILE A 27 4.31 -4.90 -5.63
CA ILE A 27 5.26 -4.52 -4.57
C ILE A 27 4.67 -4.81 -3.19
N TYR A 28 3.40 -4.49 -2.97
CA TYR A 28 2.71 -4.82 -1.71
C TYR A 28 2.64 -6.33 -1.45
N PHE A 29 2.36 -7.14 -2.46
CA PHE A 29 2.38 -8.60 -2.32
C PHE A 29 3.77 -9.16 -2.03
N ILE A 30 4.83 -8.64 -2.67
CA ILE A 30 6.20 -9.06 -2.40
C ILE A 30 6.62 -8.70 -0.98
N ILE A 31 6.37 -7.45 -0.56
CA ILE A 31 6.71 -7.00 0.80
C ILE A 31 5.89 -7.78 1.82
N GLY A 32 4.57 -7.88 1.64
CA GLY A 32 3.68 -8.64 2.53
C GLY A 32 4.09 -10.11 2.64
N GLY A 33 4.37 -10.76 1.51
CA GLY A 33 4.85 -12.13 1.46
C GLY A 33 6.20 -12.31 2.16
N SER A 34 7.14 -11.37 1.96
CA SER A 34 8.45 -11.40 2.63
C SER A 34 8.35 -11.27 4.15
N ILE A 35 7.43 -10.43 4.64
CA ILE A 35 7.17 -10.26 6.07
C ILE A 35 6.55 -11.53 6.63
N ILE A 36 5.53 -12.10 5.97
CA ILE A 36 4.92 -13.37 6.39
C ILE A 36 5.99 -14.47 6.44
N TYR A 37 6.81 -14.59 5.40
CA TYR A 37 7.87 -15.58 5.32
C TYR A 37 8.89 -15.45 6.45
N SER A 38 9.23 -14.22 6.88
CA SER A 38 10.25 -14.02 7.92
C SER A 38 9.81 -14.50 9.30
N TYR A 39 8.54 -14.30 9.69
CA TYR A 39 8.04 -14.72 11.01
C TYR A 39 7.38 -16.10 11.01
N THR A 40 6.99 -16.66 9.85
CA THR A 40 6.32 -17.96 9.79
C THR A 40 7.09 -19.08 10.51
N PRO A 41 8.41 -19.26 10.36
CA PRO A 41 9.16 -20.30 11.07
C PRO A 41 9.09 -20.15 12.59
N THR A 42 9.16 -18.91 13.08
CA THR A 42 9.08 -18.63 14.52
C THR A 42 7.70 -18.95 15.08
N VAL A 43 6.63 -18.62 14.35
CA VAL A 43 5.24 -18.94 14.77
C VAL A 43 4.97 -20.44 14.68
N PHE A 44 5.51 -21.10 13.66
CA PHE A 44 5.32 -22.54 13.47
C PHE A 44 5.93 -23.36 14.61
N ASN A 45 7.12 -22.99 15.09
CA ASN A 45 7.80 -23.70 16.18
C ASN A 45 7.15 -23.51 17.56
N LEU A 46 6.20 -22.57 17.71
CA LEU A 46 5.44 -22.38 18.96
C LEU A 46 4.29 -23.38 19.11
N GLY A 47 3.84 -24.01 18.03
CA GLY A 47 2.71 -24.92 18.07
C GLY A 47 3.10 -26.30 18.62
N PRO A 48 2.28 -26.90 19.49
CA PRO A 48 2.56 -28.21 20.09
C PRO A 48 2.39 -29.38 19.09
N ASN A 49 1.66 -29.17 18.00
CA ASN A 49 1.41 -30.14 16.94
C ASN A 49 1.42 -29.45 15.58
N ILE A 50 1.72 -30.20 14.51
CA ILE A 50 1.78 -29.67 13.14
C ILE A 50 0.48 -28.96 12.75
N LEU A 51 -0.67 -29.57 13.05
CA LEU A 51 -1.98 -29.04 12.66
C LEU A 51 -2.31 -27.72 13.38
N ILE A 52 -1.98 -27.61 14.65
CA ILE A 52 -2.14 -26.39 15.45
C ILE A 52 -1.17 -25.30 14.97
N SER A 53 0.06 -25.67 14.64
CA SER A 53 1.10 -24.77 14.13
C SER A 53 0.67 -24.12 12.81
N ILE A 54 0.05 -24.89 11.90
CA ILE A 54 -0.50 -24.37 10.63
C ILE A 54 -1.60 -23.35 10.90
N ILE A 55 -2.54 -23.66 11.81
CA ILE A 55 -3.63 -22.74 12.17
C ILE A 55 -3.07 -21.44 12.78
N MET A 56 -2.07 -21.54 13.67
CA MET A 56 -1.42 -20.38 14.26
C MET A 56 -0.72 -19.51 13.21
N CYS A 57 -0.01 -20.11 12.26
CA CYS A 57 0.60 -19.37 11.15
C CYS A 57 -0.43 -18.67 10.27
N LEU A 58 -1.55 -19.33 9.95
CA LEU A 58 -2.65 -18.72 9.20
C LEU A 58 -3.25 -17.55 9.96
N MET A 59 -3.55 -17.71 11.25
CA MET A 59 -4.07 -16.63 12.08
C MET A 59 -3.09 -15.46 12.16
N ALA A 60 -1.80 -15.71 12.32
CA ALA A 60 -0.76 -14.68 12.32
C ALA A 60 -0.60 -13.99 10.94
N ALA A 61 -0.85 -14.68 9.84
CA ALA A 61 -0.83 -14.11 8.49
C ALA A 61 -2.03 -13.21 8.19
N THR A 62 -3.18 -13.44 8.83
CA THR A 62 -4.40 -12.64 8.56
C THR A 62 -4.26 -11.13 8.80
N PRO A 63 -3.73 -10.62 9.94
CA PRO A 63 -3.60 -9.17 10.14
C PRO A 63 -2.67 -8.53 9.11
N THR A 64 -1.53 -9.19 8.82
CA THR A 64 -0.54 -8.72 7.84
C THR A 64 -1.14 -8.69 6.44
N GLY A 65 -1.84 -9.76 6.05
CA GLY A 65 -2.55 -9.85 4.77
C GLY A 65 -3.64 -8.80 4.64
N ALA A 66 -4.40 -8.54 5.70
CA ALA A 66 -5.44 -7.51 5.70
C ALA A 66 -4.88 -6.11 5.47
N VAL A 67 -3.77 -5.75 6.14
CA VAL A 67 -3.10 -4.46 5.94
C VAL A 67 -2.56 -4.32 4.52
N VAL A 68 -1.88 -5.35 4.01
CA VAL A 68 -1.33 -5.38 2.64
C VAL A 68 -2.45 -5.23 1.62
N PHE A 69 -3.56 -5.96 1.78
CA PHE A 69 -4.71 -5.88 0.88
C PHE A 69 -5.35 -4.50 0.92
N PHE A 70 -5.55 -3.94 2.11
CA PHE A 70 -6.13 -2.61 2.28
C PHE A 70 -5.27 -1.52 1.62
N LEU A 71 -3.95 -1.53 1.82
CA LEU A 71 -3.06 -0.57 1.18
C LEU A 71 -2.98 -0.75 -0.35
N ALA A 72 -3.01 -1.99 -0.83
CA ALA A 72 -2.85 -2.31 -2.25
C ALA A 72 -4.11 -1.99 -3.09
N PHE A 73 -5.30 -2.18 -2.54
CA PHE A 73 -6.57 -2.11 -3.28
C PHE A 73 -7.50 -0.97 -2.88
N TYR A 74 -7.35 -0.38 -1.69
CA TYR A 74 -8.28 0.66 -1.26
C TYR A 74 -8.07 1.97 -2.05
N LYS A 75 -9.15 2.44 -2.68
CA LYS A 75 -9.20 3.69 -3.44
C LYS A 75 -10.13 4.68 -2.75
N LEU A 76 -9.69 5.93 -2.62
CA LEU A 76 -10.50 7.04 -2.12
C LEU A 76 -11.29 7.65 -3.28
N GLU A 77 -12.58 7.32 -3.36
CA GLU A 77 -13.48 7.76 -4.43
C GLU A 77 -13.53 9.29 -4.57
N LYS A 78 -13.63 10.01 -3.44
CA LYS A 78 -13.76 11.48 -3.42
C LYS A 78 -12.57 12.22 -4.04
N ARG A 79 -11.39 11.60 -4.04
CA ARG A 79 -10.15 12.21 -4.57
C ARG A 79 -9.64 11.47 -5.80
N GLN A 80 -10.33 10.40 -6.22
CA GLN A 80 -9.91 9.47 -7.25
C GLN A 80 -8.47 8.96 -7.05
N LEU A 81 -8.00 8.89 -5.80
CA LEU A 81 -6.62 8.57 -5.43
C LEU A 81 -6.55 7.21 -4.74
N SER A 82 -5.52 6.42 -5.03
CA SER A 82 -5.18 5.25 -4.21
C SER A 82 -4.72 5.70 -2.81
N LEU A 83 -4.99 4.88 -1.81
CA LEU A 83 -4.75 5.26 -0.41
C LEU A 83 -3.27 5.50 -0.10
N ASP A 84 -2.38 4.70 -0.67
CA ASP A 84 -0.93 4.86 -0.54
C ASP A 84 -0.44 6.21 -1.06
N GLN A 85 -0.85 6.59 -2.27
CA GLN A 85 -0.44 7.84 -2.91
C GLN A 85 -1.05 9.03 -2.18
N TYR A 86 -2.30 8.90 -1.72
CA TYR A 86 -2.91 9.91 -0.87
C TYR A 86 -2.11 10.12 0.43
N LEU A 87 -1.69 9.04 1.09
CA LEU A 87 -0.88 9.14 2.32
C LEU A 87 0.49 9.75 2.04
N LEU A 88 1.15 9.39 0.94
CA LEU A 88 2.44 9.96 0.54
C LEU A 88 2.33 11.47 0.27
N ILE A 89 1.35 11.89 -0.51
CA ILE A 89 1.10 13.31 -0.80
C ILE A 89 0.78 14.07 0.49
N LYS A 90 -0.06 13.49 1.36
CA LYS A 90 -0.41 14.09 2.66
C LYS A 90 0.82 14.23 3.57
N ALA A 91 1.74 13.27 3.55
CA ALA A 91 2.99 13.34 4.30
C ALA A 91 3.92 14.43 3.74
N GLN A 92 4.07 14.51 2.42
CA GLN A 92 4.90 15.51 1.73
C GLN A 92 4.32 16.94 1.80
N TYR A 93 3.00 17.09 1.95
CA TYR A 93 2.37 18.41 2.04
C TYR A 93 2.98 19.27 3.17
N ARG A 94 3.37 18.64 4.30
CA ARG A 94 4.01 19.36 5.41
C ARG A 94 5.36 19.98 5.05
N THR A 95 6.13 19.35 4.16
CA THR A 95 7.44 19.84 3.73
C THR A 95 7.33 20.86 2.58
N GLN A 96 6.25 20.80 1.79
CA GLN A 96 5.98 21.75 0.69
C GLN A 96 5.49 23.14 1.15
N LEU A 97 5.09 23.30 2.42
CA LEU A 97 4.68 24.59 2.98
C LEU A 97 5.85 25.57 3.16
N GLY A 98 7.10 25.11 3.08
CA GLY A 98 8.30 25.91 3.27
C GLY A 98 9.14 26.06 2.00
N SER A 99 8.76 26.96 1.09
CA SER A 99 9.65 27.77 0.23
C SER A 99 8.86 28.42 -0.94
N TRP A 100 7.68 28.98 -0.67
CA TRP A 100 7.12 30.00 -1.56
C TRP A 100 7.76 31.35 -1.25
N ARG A 101 9.10 31.45 -1.35
CA ARG A 101 9.74 32.76 -1.45
C ARG A 101 9.38 33.31 -2.82
N LYS A 102 8.43 34.23 -2.85
CA LYS A 102 8.11 35.06 -4.03
C LYS A 102 9.43 35.57 -4.60
N GLY A 103 9.69 35.27 -5.88
CA GLY A 103 10.90 35.68 -6.56
C GLY A 103 11.17 37.18 -6.37
N ARG A 104 12.44 37.54 -6.18
CA ARG A 104 12.88 38.93 -6.11
C ARG A 104 12.50 39.57 -7.45
N ARG A 105 11.64 40.60 -7.44
CA ARG A 105 11.43 41.46 -8.62
C ARG A 105 12.78 42.13 -8.89
N ILE A 106 13.42 41.73 -10.00
CA ILE A 106 14.51 42.49 -10.63
C ILE A 106 13.84 43.42 -11.63
#